data_AF-A0A141RMQ3-F1
#
_entry.id   AF-A0A141RMQ3-F1
#
_cell.length_a   1.000
_cell.length_b   1.000
_cell.length_c   1.000
_cell.angle_alpha   90.00
_cell.angle_beta   90.00
_cell.angle_gamma   90.00
#
_symmetry.space_group_name_H-M   'P 1'
#
loop_
_entity.id
_entity.type
_entity.pdbx_description
1 polymer ?
#
loop_
_entity_poly.entity_id
_entity_poly.type
_entity_poly.pdbx_seq_one_letter_code
_entity_poly.pdbx_strand_id
1 'polypeptide(L)'
;MHILANRVSLSGELYRDNWIGKKATEAANAIAKERNFVQSQDIGKVNKAEIKEAMDGVLKKMQGFDFTKFKEELGKRGFKVREARASTGKLNGYYVTARSGTEYKASEIGKGYTLAHIERTQSKL
;
A
#
# COMPACT_ATOMS: atom_id res chain seq x y z
N MET A 1 16.80 -10.27 -47.93
CA MET A 1 18.24 -10.00 -48.15
C MET A 1 18.90 -9.86 -46.78
N HIS A 2 19.70 -10.85 -46.38
CA HIS A 2 20.62 -10.71 -45.25
C HIS A 2 21.95 -10.17 -45.81
N ILE A 3 22.36 -8.99 -45.38
CA ILE A 3 23.72 -8.51 -45.64
C ILE A 3 24.55 -8.84 -44.41
N LEU A 4 25.37 -9.88 -44.55
CA LEU A 4 26.48 -10.19 -43.67
C LEU A 4 27.53 -9.06 -43.80
N ALA A 5 27.67 -8.25 -42.77
CA ALA A 5 28.86 -7.42 -42.59
C ALA A 5 29.73 -8.06 -41.52
N ASN A 6 30.74 -8.82 -41.99
CA ASN A 6 31.86 -9.31 -41.20
C ASN A 6 32.47 -8.18 -40.37
N ARG A 7 32.53 -8.33 -39.05
CA ARG A 7 33.52 -7.66 -38.19
C ARG A 7 34.56 -8.70 -37.79
N VAL A 8 35.57 -8.87 -38.64
CA VAL A 8 36.80 -9.57 -38.27
C VAL A 8 37.68 -8.56 -37.53
N SER A 9 37.90 -8.77 -36.23
CA SER A 9 38.98 -8.12 -35.49
C SER A 9 40.25 -8.96 -35.61
N LEU A 10 41.37 -8.28 -35.86
CA LEU A 10 42.68 -8.89 -36.15
C LEU A 10 43.52 -9.18 -34.88
N SER A 11 42.87 -9.30 -33.72
CA SER A 11 43.52 -9.59 -32.44
C SER A 11 42.65 -10.58 -31.67
N GLY A 12 43.00 -11.86 -31.82
CA GLY A 12 42.20 -13.02 -31.40
C GLY A 12 42.07 -13.23 -29.89
N GLU A 13 41.39 -12.33 -29.18
CA GLU A 13 40.80 -12.64 -27.88
C GLU A 13 39.28 -12.52 -27.93
N LEU A 14 38.63 -13.67 -28.03
CA LEU A 14 37.20 -13.83 -27.85
C LEU A 14 36.89 -13.70 -26.34
N TYR A 15 36.62 -12.48 -25.86
CA TYR A 15 35.96 -12.32 -24.58
C TYR A 15 34.56 -12.92 -24.68
N ARG A 16 34.26 -13.91 -23.84
CA ARG A 16 32.97 -14.62 -23.81
C ARG A 16 31.85 -13.64 -23.45
N ASP A 17 31.06 -13.23 -24.44
CA ASP A 17 29.91 -12.30 -24.34
C ASP A 17 28.72 -12.78 -23.47
N ASN A 18 28.82 -13.95 -22.82
CA ASN A 18 27.71 -14.52 -22.04
C ASN A 18 27.57 -13.98 -20.60
N TRP A 19 28.42 -13.05 -20.15
CA TRP A 19 28.43 -12.56 -18.76
C TRP A 19 27.97 -11.10 -18.56
N ILE A 20 27.96 -10.28 -19.61
CA ILE A 20 27.59 -8.85 -19.49
C ILE A 20 26.06 -8.66 -19.48
N GLY A 21 25.32 -9.40 -20.32
CA GLY A 21 23.86 -9.29 -20.42
C GLY A 21 23.11 -9.72 -19.15
N LYS A 22 23.60 -10.76 -18.44
CA LYS A 22 22.99 -11.23 -17.18
C LYS A 22 23.16 -10.22 -16.04
N LYS A 23 24.36 -9.67 -15.85
CA LYS A 23 24.62 -8.65 -14.82
C LYS A 23 23.82 -7.36 -15.05
N ALA A 24 23.69 -6.92 -16.31
CA ALA A 24 22.90 -5.74 -16.65
C ALA A 24 21.40 -5.94 -16.37
N THR A 25 20.86 -7.12 -16.69
CA THR A 25 19.44 -7.45 -16.45
C THR A 25 19.16 -7.59 -14.95
N GLU A 26 20.07 -8.19 -14.20
CA GLU A 26 19.94 -8.38 -12.75
C GLU A 26 20.01 -7.04 -11.99
N ALA A 27 20.93 -6.14 -12.37
CA ALA A 27 20.98 -4.78 -11.84
C ALA A 27 19.72 -3.97 -12.19
N ALA A 28 19.21 -4.08 -13.42
CA ALA A 28 17.98 -3.41 -13.83
C ALA A 28 16.75 -3.90 -13.03
N ASN A 29 16.64 -5.22 -12.79
CA ASN A 29 15.57 -5.80 -11.99
C ASN A 29 15.66 -5.40 -10.51
N ALA A 30 16.86 -5.34 -9.93
CA ALA A 30 17.08 -4.87 -8.57
C ALA A 30 16.62 -3.40 -8.42
N ILE A 31 17.03 -2.53 -9.34
CA ILE A 31 16.64 -1.11 -9.35
C ILE A 31 15.12 -0.97 -9.56
N ALA A 32 14.52 -1.74 -10.48
CA ALA A 32 13.08 -1.71 -10.70
C ALA A 32 12.30 -2.14 -9.45
N LYS A 33 12.76 -3.19 -8.75
CA LYS A 33 12.14 -3.67 -7.52
C LYS A 33 12.27 -2.65 -6.38
N GLU A 34 13.46 -2.07 -6.22
CA GLU A 34 13.73 -1.07 -5.18
C GLU A 34 12.93 0.22 -5.42
N ARG A 35 12.87 0.70 -6.66
CA ARG A 35 12.03 1.87 -7.03
C ARG A 35 10.55 1.61 -6.79
N ASN A 36 10.04 0.45 -7.21
CA ASN A 36 8.66 0.07 -6.95
C ASN A 36 8.36 -0.04 -5.46
N PHE A 37 9.32 -0.51 -4.66
CA PHE A 37 9.16 -0.63 -3.21
C PHE A 37 9.13 0.73 -2.51
N VAL A 38 10.07 1.64 -2.83
CA VAL A 38 10.08 3.02 -2.31
C VAL A 38 8.78 3.74 -2.67
N GLN A 39 8.36 3.66 -3.94
CA GLN A 39 7.11 4.26 -4.39
C GLN A 39 5.89 3.66 -3.66
N SER A 40 5.87 2.35 -3.45
CA SER A 40 4.79 1.68 -2.71
C SER A 40 4.75 2.09 -1.24
N GLN A 41 5.91 2.32 -0.59
CA GLN A 41 5.97 2.83 0.77
C GLN A 41 5.45 4.27 0.86
N ASP A 42 5.77 5.12 -0.10
CA ASP A 42 5.30 6.51 -0.13
C ASP A 42 3.80 6.59 -0.41
N ILE A 43 3.28 5.81 -1.36
CA ILE A 43 1.83 5.67 -1.59
C ILE A 43 1.15 5.14 -0.31
N GLY A 44 1.77 4.18 0.37
CA GLY A 44 1.27 3.65 1.63
C GLY A 44 1.15 4.70 2.73
N LYS A 45 2.13 5.60 2.86
CA LYS A 45 2.07 6.71 3.82
C LYS A 45 0.97 7.70 3.48
N VAL A 46 0.85 8.08 2.20
CA VAL A 46 -0.18 9.02 1.73
C VAL A 46 -1.58 8.44 1.96
N ASN A 47 -1.83 7.21 1.54
CA ASN A 47 -3.10 6.52 1.76
C ASN A 47 -3.51 6.48 3.23
N LYS A 48 -2.56 6.14 4.12
CA LYS A 48 -2.81 6.06 5.55
C LYS A 48 -3.11 7.43 6.15
N ALA A 49 -2.42 8.48 5.70
CA ALA A 49 -2.68 9.85 6.13
C ALA A 49 -4.06 10.34 5.69
N GLU A 50 -4.45 10.12 4.43
CA GLU A 50 -5.78 10.48 3.92
C GLU A 50 -6.90 9.74 4.66
N ILE A 51 -6.73 8.44 4.89
CA ILE A 51 -7.68 7.65 5.69
C ILE A 51 -7.78 8.22 7.10
N LYS A 52 -6.64 8.51 7.74
CA LYS A 52 -6.60 9.06 9.09
C LYS A 52 -7.36 10.38 9.20
N GLU A 53 -7.10 11.33 8.30
CA GLU A 53 -7.80 12.61 8.29
C GLU A 53 -9.31 12.44 8.08
N ALA A 54 -9.71 11.52 7.20
CA ALA A 54 -11.11 11.19 7.00
C ALA A 54 -11.75 10.63 8.28
N MET A 55 -11.07 9.71 8.98
CA MET A 55 -11.53 9.13 10.24
C MET A 55 -11.67 10.20 11.32
N ASP A 56 -10.65 11.04 11.53
CA ASP A 56 -10.69 12.13 12.51
C ASP A 56 -11.85 13.10 12.22
N GLY A 57 -12.05 13.44 10.96
CA GLY A 57 -13.14 14.32 10.56
C GLY A 57 -14.54 13.70 10.69
N VAL A 58 -14.67 12.37 10.72
CA VAL A 58 -15.93 11.68 11.05
C VAL A 58 -16.12 11.66 12.56
N LEU A 59 -15.11 11.23 13.32
CA LEU A 59 -15.16 11.10 14.78
C LEU A 59 -15.51 12.43 15.46
N LYS A 60 -14.91 13.54 15.03
CA LYS A 60 -15.20 14.89 15.57
C LYS A 60 -16.66 15.33 15.41
N LYS A 61 -17.38 14.81 14.42
CA LYS A 61 -18.77 15.19 14.14
C LYS A 61 -19.79 14.28 14.84
N MET A 62 -19.34 13.14 15.34
CA MET A 62 -20.20 12.17 16.01
C MET A 62 -20.43 12.57 17.47
N GLN A 63 -21.67 12.49 17.94
CA GLN A 63 -22.05 12.76 19.35
C GLN A 63 -21.87 11.56 20.29
N GLY A 64 -21.28 10.48 19.78
CA GLY A 64 -20.97 9.24 20.48
C GLY A 64 -20.49 8.20 19.48
N PHE A 65 -19.67 7.24 19.92
CA PHE A 65 -19.12 6.26 18.98
C PHE A 65 -20.18 5.23 18.63
N ASP A 66 -20.49 5.12 17.34
CA ASP A 66 -21.32 4.06 16.78
C ASP A 66 -20.60 3.51 15.55
N PHE A 67 -20.18 2.25 15.62
CA PHE A 67 -19.38 1.67 14.54
C PHE A 67 -20.14 1.57 13.22
N THR A 68 -21.47 1.39 13.23
CA THR A 68 -22.29 1.33 12.02
C THR A 68 -22.33 2.70 11.35
N LYS A 69 -22.66 3.75 12.09
CA LYS A 69 -22.67 5.13 11.59
C LYS A 69 -21.29 5.58 11.14
N PHE A 70 -20.23 5.20 11.87
CA PHE A 70 -18.85 5.49 11.50
C PHE A 70 -18.51 4.94 10.11
N LYS A 71 -18.88 3.69 9.82
CA LYS A 71 -18.69 3.08 8.49
C LYS A 71 -19.46 3.83 7.41
N GLU A 72 -20.71 4.19 7.67
CA GLU A 72 -21.55 4.91 6.71
C GLU A 72 -20.97 6.29 6.37
N GLU A 73 -20.54 7.05 7.38
CA GLU A 73 -19.95 8.37 7.20
C GLU A 73 -18.59 8.32 6.49
N LEU A 74 -17.77 7.30 6.74
CA LEU A 74 -16.57 7.03 5.95
C LEU A 74 -16.91 6.64 4.51
N GLY A 75 -17.94 5.81 4.32
CA GLY A 75 -18.43 5.41 3.01
C GLY A 75 -18.86 6.60 2.15
N LYS A 76 -19.56 7.58 2.76
CA LYS A 76 -19.93 8.86 2.11
C LYS A 76 -18.71 9.68 1.67
N ARG A 77 -17.56 9.49 2.31
CA ARG A 77 -16.28 10.14 1.95
C ARG A 77 -15.45 9.34 0.93
N GLY A 78 -15.97 8.22 0.46
CA GLY A 78 -15.34 7.34 -0.53
C GLY A 78 -14.47 6.24 0.06
N PHE A 79 -14.52 6.00 1.38
CA PHE A 79 -13.73 4.96 2.04
C PHE A 79 -14.62 3.80 2.46
N LYS A 80 -14.43 2.64 1.82
CA LYS A 80 -15.16 1.41 2.18
C LYS A 80 -14.56 0.80 3.44
N VAL A 81 -15.42 0.34 4.34
CA VAL A 81 -14.99 -0.34 5.57
C VAL A 81 -15.44 -1.80 5.53
N ARG A 82 -14.49 -2.71 5.64
CA ARG A 82 -14.73 -4.16 5.72
C ARG A 82 -14.49 -4.66 7.12
N GLU A 83 -15.48 -5.37 7.67
CA GLU A 83 -15.38 -5.96 8.98
C GLU A 83 -14.47 -7.19 8.99
N ALA A 84 -13.63 -7.30 10.01
CA ALA A 84 -12.81 -8.48 10.28
C ALA A 84 -13.46 -9.26 11.42
N ARG A 85 -14.22 -10.29 11.07
CA ARG A 85 -14.91 -11.16 12.04
C ARG A 85 -14.16 -12.48 12.23
N ALA A 86 -14.16 -13.00 13.45
CA ALA A 86 -13.75 -14.36 13.75
C ALA A 86 -14.70 -15.37 13.10
N SER A 87 -14.29 -16.65 13.04
CA SER A 87 -15.17 -17.76 12.66
C SER A 87 -16.44 -17.85 13.53
N THR A 88 -16.36 -17.36 14.77
CA THR A 88 -17.50 -17.28 15.71
C THR A 88 -18.45 -16.10 15.41
N GLY A 89 -18.17 -15.28 14.40
CA GLY A 89 -18.95 -14.08 14.06
C GLY A 89 -18.58 -12.83 14.86
N LYS A 90 -17.75 -12.95 15.91
CA LYS A 90 -17.30 -11.83 16.74
C LYS A 90 -16.45 -10.85 15.91
N LEU A 91 -16.76 -9.56 15.97
CA LEU A 91 -15.98 -8.50 15.33
C LEU A 91 -14.65 -8.31 16.08
N ASN A 92 -13.53 -8.59 15.40
CA ASN A 92 -12.18 -8.48 15.95
C ASN A 92 -11.44 -7.23 15.47
N GLY A 93 -11.82 -6.71 14.31
CA GLY A 93 -11.17 -5.55 13.70
C GLY A 93 -11.93 -5.11 12.45
N TYR A 94 -11.31 -4.21 11.70
CA TYR A 94 -11.82 -3.79 10.41
C TYR A 94 -10.68 -3.27 9.53
N TYR A 95 -10.96 -3.22 8.24
CA TYR A 95 -10.09 -2.71 7.20
C TYR A 95 -10.76 -1.51 6.53
N VAL A 96 -9.95 -0.56 6.08
CA VAL A 96 -10.41 0.60 5.30
C VAL A 96 -9.74 0.55 3.94
N THR A 97 -10.54 0.61 2.88
CA THR A 97 -10.06 0.69 1.50
C THR A 97 -9.71 2.14 1.17
N ALA A 98 -8.45 2.40 0.86
CA ALA A 98 -7.99 3.68 0.33
C ALA A 98 -8.56 3.92 -1.07
N ARG A 99 -8.48 5.17 -1.54
CA ARG A 99 -8.90 5.54 -2.90
C ARG A 99 -8.08 4.85 -3.99
N SER A 100 -6.84 4.45 -3.68
CA SER A 100 -6.01 3.61 -4.55
C SER A 100 -6.54 2.16 -4.71
N GLY A 101 -7.55 1.77 -3.94
CA GLY A 101 -8.04 0.38 -3.85
C GLY A 101 -7.29 -0.48 -2.84
N THR A 102 -6.22 0.02 -2.22
CA THR A 102 -5.44 -0.72 -1.22
C THR A 102 -6.20 -0.77 0.11
N GLU A 103 -6.32 -1.96 0.72
CA GLU A 103 -6.89 -2.11 2.05
C GLU A 103 -5.82 -1.98 3.15
N TYR A 104 -6.16 -1.28 4.23
CA TYR A 104 -5.33 -1.18 5.43
C TYR A 104 -6.11 -1.58 6.67
N LYS A 105 -5.50 -2.35 7.58
CA LYS A 105 -6.10 -2.61 8.91
C LYS A 105 -6.16 -1.32 9.69
N ALA A 106 -7.19 -1.15 10.52
CA ALA A 106 -7.28 -0.01 11.42
C ALA A 106 -6.02 0.19 12.28
N SER A 107 -5.40 -0.91 12.74
CA SER A 107 -4.14 -0.87 13.51
C SER A 107 -2.95 -0.33 12.73
N GLU A 108 -2.95 -0.43 11.40
CA GLU A 108 -1.91 0.11 10.53
C GLU A 108 -2.08 1.60 10.25
N ILE A 109 -3.30 2.12 10.38
CA ILE A 109 -3.59 3.57 10.35
C ILE A 109 -3.16 4.20 11.67
N GLY A 110 -3.45 3.53 12.79
CA GLY A 110 -2.95 3.92 14.10
C GLY A 110 -3.66 3.18 15.24
N LYS A 111 -2.94 2.99 16.35
CA LYS A 111 -3.47 2.27 17.53
C LYS A 111 -4.78 2.87 18.06
N GLY A 112 -4.94 4.19 17.98
CA GLY A 112 -6.15 4.90 18.40
C GLY A 112 -7.39 4.52 17.58
N TYR A 113 -7.23 4.06 16.35
CA TYR A 113 -8.34 3.72 15.46
C TYR A 113 -8.79 2.26 15.58
N THR A 114 -8.14 1.41 16.38
CA THR A 114 -8.63 0.04 16.56
C THR A 114 -9.97 0.05 17.29
N LEU A 115 -10.79 -1.00 17.10
CA LEU A 115 -12.10 -1.11 17.77
C LEU A 115 -12.02 -0.92 19.29
N ALA A 116 -10.93 -1.36 19.91
CA ALA A 116 -10.72 -1.24 21.36
C ALA A 116 -10.41 0.19 21.84
N HIS A 117 -9.94 1.08 20.96
CA HIS A 117 -9.47 2.42 21.35
C HIS A 117 -10.19 3.58 20.65
N ILE A 118 -10.95 3.31 19.59
CA ILE A 118 -11.53 4.36 18.74
C ILE A 118 -12.55 5.22 19.47
N GLU A 119 -13.37 4.62 20.33
CA GLU A 119 -14.31 5.35 21.17
C GLU A 119 -13.57 6.29 22.14
N ARG A 120 -12.52 5.78 22.82
CA ARG A 120 -11.67 6.60 23.68
C ARG A 120 -10.93 7.71 22.91
N THR A 121 -10.57 7.45 21.66
CA THR A 121 -9.94 8.44 20.78
C THR A 121 -10.93 9.55 20.43
N GLN A 122 -12.17 9.20 20.10
CA GLN A 122 -13.23 10.18 19.84
C GLN A 122 -13.48 11.09 21.04
N SER A 123 -13.55 10.56 22.27
CA SER A 123 -13.81 11.39 23.46
C SER A 123 -12.72 12.41 23.76
N LYS A 124 -11.57 12.34 23.08
CA LYS A 124 -10.44 13.26 23.22
C LYS A 124 -10.29 14.24 22.04
N LEU A 125 -11.08 14.07 20.99
CA LEU A 125 -11.05 14.90 19.77
C LEU A 125 -12.05 16.05 19.88
#